data_AF-A0A3C0G151-F1
#
_entry.id   AF-A0A3C0G151-F1
#
_cell.length_a   1.000
_cell.length_b   1.000
_cell.length_c   1.000
_cell.angle_alpha   90.00
_cell.angle_beta   90.00
_cell.angle_gamma   90.00
#
_symmetry.space_group_name_H-M   'P 1'
#
loop_
_entity.id
_entity.type
_entity.pdbx_description
1 polymer ?
#
loop_
_entity_poly.entity_id
_entity_poly.type
_entity_poly.pdbx_seq_one_letter_code
_entity_poly.pdbx_strand_id
1 'polypeptide(L)'
;MTKKSMALKQIADYMAKKGKVLTLAEYNAETDTPIRSVMVKRIFGGSWARMEGMLKVAYPELYEAPKPAPAPKKTVAKAKVEKKDGK
;
A
#
# COMPACT_ATOMS: atom_id res chain seq x y z
N MET A 1 21.54 -6.29 0.92
CA MET A 1 20.08 -6.08 0.89
C MET A 1 19.76 -5.19 -0.30
N THR A 2 18.78 -5.52 -1.14
CA THR A 2 18.46 -4.71 -2.33
C THR A 2 17.39 -3.68 -1.98
N LYS A 3 17.31 -2.58 -2.75
CA LYS A 3 16.25 -1.55 -2.58
C LYS A 3 14.84 -2.17 -2.57
N LYS A 4 14.67 -3.25 -3.34
CA LYS A 4 13.44 -4.03 -3.41
C LYS A 4 13.10 -4.75 -2.12
N SER A 5 14.06 -5.42 -1.47
CA SER A 5 13.80 -6.13 -0.23
C SER A 5 13.61 -5.20 0.97
N MET A 6 14.30 -4.04 1.00
CA MET A 6 14.02 -3.00 1.99
C MET A 6 12.61 -2.44 1.86
N ALA A 7 12.20 -2.07 0.64
CA ALA A 7 10.86 -1.56 0.38
C ALA A 7 9.78 -2.60 0.73
N LEU A 8 10.00 -3.87 0.37
CA LEU A 8 9.07 -4.94 0.69
C LEU A 8 8.87 -5.08 2.21
N LYS A 9 9.95 -5.04 2.99
CA LYS A 9 9.89 -5.11 4.46
C LYS A 9 9.15 -3.92 5.06
N GLN A 10 9.41 -2.69 4.60
CA GLN A 10 8.71 -1.50 5.09
C GLN A 10 7.21 -1.54 4.80
N ILE A 11 6.83 -2.01 3.61
CA ILE A 11 5.41 -2.15 3.23
C ILE A 11 4.75 -3.28 4.04
N ALA A 12 5.44 -4.41 4.23
CA ALA A 12 4.96 -5.52 5.05
C ALA A 12 4.70 -5.09 6.49
N ASP A 13 5.64 -4.39 7.13
CA ASP A 13 5.50 -3.87 8.50
C ASP A 13 4.31 -2.92 8.63
N TYR A 14 4.12 -2.05 7.63
CA TYR A 14 2.97 -1.15 7.59
C TYR A 14 1.63 -1.89 7.43
N MET A 15 1.56 -2.88 6.54
CA MET A 15 0.38 -3.71 6.36
C MET A 15 0.09 -4.58 7.59
N ALA A 16 1.14 -5.07 8.27
CA ALA A 16 1.03 -5.79 9.54
C ALA A 16 0.42 -4.90 10.62
N LYS A 17 0.89 -3.65 10.76
CA LYS A 17 0.32 -2.65 11.68
C LYS A 17 -1.15 -2.34 11.38
N LYS A 18 -1.55 -2.41 10.11
CA LYS A 18 -2.95 -2.25 9.68
C LYS A 18 -3.79 -3.51 9.86
N GLY A 19 -3.16 -4.66 10.12
CA GLY A 19 -3.80 -5.96 10.24
C GLY A 19 -4.38 -6.51 8.94
N LYS A 20 -4.04 -5.90 7.79
CA LYS A 20 -4.49 -6.33 6.46
C LYS A 20 -3.56 -5.86 5.36
N VAL A 21 -3.53 -6.62 4.28
CA VAL A 21 -2.92 -6.19 3.02
C VAL A 21 -3.82 -5.16 2.35
N LEU A 22 -3.31 -3.94 2.19
CA LEU A 22 -4.05 -2.86 1.54
C LEU A 22 -3.98 -3.00 0.02
N THR A 23 -5.11 -2.79 -0.65
CA THR A 23 -5.13 -2.62 -2.10
C THR A 23 -4.43 -1.32 -2.50
N LEU A 24 -4.00 -1.19 -3.77
CA LEU A 24 -3.37 0.03 -4.26
C LEU A 24 -4.25 1.28 -4.01
N ALA A 25 -5.57 1.17 -4.15
CA ALA A 25 -6.48 2.30 -3.93
C ALA A 25 -6.52 2.71 -2.45
N GLU A 26 -6.62 1.74 -1.53
CA GLU A 26 -6.57 2.01 -0.09
C GLU A 26 -5.21 2.56 0.33
N TYR A 27 -4.13 2.00 -0.20
CA TYR A 27 -2.78 2.47 0.07
C TYR A 27 -2.57 3.91 -0.41
N ASN A 28 -3.16 4.31 -1.53
CA ASN A 28 -3.12 5.71 -1.99
C ASN A 28 -4.00 6.65 -1.19
N ALA A 29 -5.07 6.13 -0.57
CA ALA A 29 -5.93 6.92 0.30
C ALA A 29 -5.25 7.23 1.65
N GLU A 30 -4.25 6.43 2.05
CA GLU A 30 -3.47 6.67 3.25
C GLU A 30 -2.39 7.73 3.01
N THR A 31 -2.37 8.74 3.86
CA THR A 31 -1.37 9.80 3.83
C THR A 31 -0.07 9.42 4.55
N ASP A 32 -0.14 8.44 5.45
CA ASP A 32 0.96 8.02 6.32
C ASP A 32 1.64 6.72 5.83
N THR A 33 1.77 6.57 4.51
CA THR A 33 2.46 5.40 3.95
C THR A 33 3.97 5.55 4.04
N PRO A 34 4.74 4.49 4.38
CA PRO A 34 6.20 4.57 4.48
C PRO A 34 6.87 4.86 3.13
N ILE A 35 6.24 4.48 2.02
CA ILE A 35 6.74 4.70 0.66
C ILE A 35 5.55 5.07 -0.22
N ARG A 36 5.65 6.15 -1.01
CA ARG A 36 4.57 6.50 -1.95
C ARG A 36 4.34 5.38 -2.97
N SER A 37 3.08 5.10 -3.29
CA SER A 37 2.68 4.04 -4.24
C SER A 37 3.41 4.10 -5.60
N VAL A 38 3.69 5.31 -6.09
CA VAL A 38 4.44 5.55 -7.35
C VAL A 38 5.86 4.99 -7.25
N MET A 39 6.50 5.16 -6.10
CA MET A 39 7.85 4.65 -5.85
C MET A 39 7.83 3.13 -5.64
N VAL A 40 6.81 2.61 -4.96
CA VAL A 40 6.58 1.15 -4.84
C VAL A 40 6.48 0.54 -6.24
N LYS A 41 5.59 1.04 -7.09
CA LYS A 41 5.48 0.57 -8.48
C LYS A 41 6.81 0.61 -9.19
N ARG A 42 7.57 1.72 -9.12
CA ARG A 42 8.90 1.82 -9.75
C ARG A 42 9.87 0.74 -9.28
N ILE A 43 9.89 0.43 -7.98
CA ILE A 43 10.77 -0.58 -7.38
C ILE A 43 10.37 -2.01 -7.78
N PHE A 44 9.07 -2.27 -7.93
CA PHE A 44 8.52 -3.60 -8.25
C PHE A 44 8.20 -3.81 -9.76
N GLY A 45 8.72 -2.96 -10.64
CA GLY A 45 8.58 -3.12 -12.10
C GLY A 45 7.21 -2.69 -12.64
N GLY A 46 6.61 -1.68 -12.05
CA GLY A 46 5.33 -1.08 -12.43
C GLY A 46 4.09 -1.80 -11.89
N SER A 47 4.25 -3.00 -11.32
CA SER A 47 3.13 -3.87 -10.94
C SER A 47 2.97 -4.01 -9.43
N TRP A 48 1.80 -3.60 -8.94
CA TRP A 48 1.39 -3.80 -7.55
C TRP A 48 1.16 -5.29 -7.25
N ALA A 49 0.53 -6.02 -8.18
CA ALA A 49 0.31 -7.47 -8.06
C ALA A 49 1.62 -8.27 -7.92
N ARG A 50 2.71 -7.81 -8.56
CA ARG A 50 4.05 -8.40 -8.36
C ARG A 50 4.54 -8.22 -6.92
N MET A 51 4.28 -7.08 -6.30
CA MET A 51 4.61 -6.83 -4.90
C MET A 51 3.73 -7.69 -3.98
N GLU A 52 2.43 -7.78 -4.23
CA GLU A 52 1.50 -8.63 -3.46
C GLU A 52 1.91 -10.10 -3.50
N GLY A 53 2.26 -10.62 -4.68
CA GLY A 53 2.78 -11.99 -4.80
C GLY A 53 4.06 -12.21 -3.98
N MET A 54 4.95 -11.21 -3.92
CA MET A 54 6.14 -11.28 -3.07
C MET A 54 5.81 -11.19 -1.58
N LEU A 55 4.85 -10.35 -1.19
CA LEU A 55 4.36 -10.29 0.20
C LEU A 55 3.74 -11.61 0.61
N LYS A 56 2.97 -12.28 -0.27
CA LYS A 56 2.33 -13.55 0.04
C LYS A 56 3.35 -14.66 0.31
N VAL A 57 4.46 -14.66 -0.42
CA VAL A 57 5.54 -15.65 -0.24
C VAL A 57 6.41 -15.30 0.97
N ALA A 58 6.72 -14.03 1.18
CA ALA A 58 7.63 -13.60 2.24
C ALA A 58 6.96 -13.42 3.62
N TYR A 59 5.68 -13.06 3.63
CA TYR A 59 4.87 -12.73 4.81
C TYR A 59 3.46 -13.34 4.67
N PRO A 60 3.34 -14.68 4.64
CA PRO A 60 2.06 -15.37 4.50
C PRO A 60 1.10 -15.05 5.65
N GLU A 61 1.63 -14.72 6.84
CA GLU A 61 0.90 -14.26 8.03
C GLU A 61 0.01 -13.02 7.80
N LEU A 62 0.33 -12.19 6.80
CA LEU A 62 -0.52 -11.04 6.42
C LEU A 62 -1.79 -11.47 5.66
N TYR A 63 -1.77 -12.67 5.09
CA TYR A 63 -2.85 -13.24 4.27
C TYR A 63 -3.58 -14.38 5.00
N GLU A 64 -2.92 -15.06 5.94
CA GLU A 64 -3.55 -15.91 6.95
C GLU A 64 -4.18 -15.03 8.02
N ALA A 65 -5.39 -14.54 7.74
CA ALA A 65 -6.12 -13.63 8.61
C ALA A 65 -6.17 -14.09 10.09
N PRO A 66 -5.87 -13.22 11.07
CA PRO A 66 -6.65 -13.22 12.30
C PRO A 66 -8.02 -12.56 12.02
N LYS A 67 -9.08 -13.19 12.55
CA LYS A 67 -10.49 -12.75 12.75
C LYS A 67 -10.81 -11.28 12.34
N PRO A 68 -11.98 -11.02 11.71
CA PRO A 68 -12.31 -9.74 11.09
C PRO A 68 -12.15 -8.56 12.05
N ALA A 69 -11.16 -7.70 11.78
CA ALA A 69 -11.10 -6.36 12.36
C ALA A 69 -12.12 -5.46 11.63
N PRO A 70 -12.90 -4.64 12.36
CA PRO A 70 -13.99 -3.87 11.80
C PRO A 70 -13.50 -2.93 10.71
N ALA A 71 -14.23 -2.91 9.59
CA ALA A 71 -13.93 -2.09 8.43
C ALA A 71 -13.68 -0.62 8.84
N PRO A 72 -12.52 -0.02 8.50
CA PRO A 72 -12.34 1.40 8.68
C PRO A 72 -13.37 2.12 7.80
N LYS A 73 -14.27 2.87 8.44
CA LYS A 73 -15.25 3.73 7.77
C LYS A 73 -14.50 4.62 6.79
N LYS A 74 -14.89 4.55 5.50
CA LYS A 74 -14.45 5.46 4.43
C LYS A 74 -14.61 6.91 4.90
N THR A 75 -13.52 7.57 5.28
CA THR A 75 -13.45 9.03 5.24
C THR A 75 -13.06 9.41 3.81
N VAL A 76 -14.07 9.85 3.07
CA VAL A 76 -13.93 10.42 1.73
C VAL A 76 -13.16 11.73 1.85
N ALA A 77 -11.84 11.70 1.73
CA ALA A 77 -11.03 12.90 1.58
C ALA A 77 -11.08 13.34 0.11
N LYS A 78 -11.99 14.30 -0.16
CA LYS A 78 -12.07 15.10 -1.38
C LYS A 78 -10.68 15.59 -1.81
N ALA A 79 -10.26 15.26 -3.02
CA ALA A 79 -9.33 16.08 -3.79
C ALA A 79 -9.96 16.36 -5.16
N LYS A 80 -10.83 17.37 -5.17
CA LYS A 80 -11.27 18.06 -6.38
C LYS A 80 -10.01 18.68 -6.97
N VAL A 81 -9.57 18.14 -8.12
CA VAL A 81 -8.55 18.80 -8.95
C VAL A 81 -9.18 20.07 -9.49
N GLU A 82 -8.96 21.17 -8.79
CA GLU A 82 -9.23 22.52 -9.26
C GLU A 82 -8.12 22.87 -10.26
N LYS A 83 -8.49 22.90 -11.55
CA LYS A 83 -7.66 23.45 -12.61
C LYS A 83 -7.68 24.99 -12.48
N LYS A 84 -6.58 25.59 -12.03
CA LYS A 84 -6.10 26.92 -12.45
C LYS A 84 -4.98 26.68 -13.45
N ASP A 85 -4.73 27.42 -14.51
CA ASP A 85 -5.14 28.72 -15.07
C ASP A 85 -4.79 28.55 -16.59
N GLY A 86 -5.52 29.06 -17.57
CA GLY A 86 -5.58 30.49 -17.83
C GLY A 86 -4.31 30.98 -18.55
N LYS A 87 -4.19 30.73 -19.87
CA LYS A 87 -3.50 31.64 -20.79
C LYS A 87 -4.01 31.46 -22.22
#